data_AF-A0A366SCK1-F1
#
_entry.id   AF-A0A366SCK1-F1
#
_cell.length_a   1.000
_cell.length_b   1.000
_cell.length_c   1.000
_cell.angle_alpha   90.00
_cell.angle_beta   90.00
_cell.angle_gamma   90.00
#
_symmetry.space_group_name_H-M   'P 1'
#
loop_
_entity.id
_entity.type
_entity.pdbx_description
1 polymer ?
#
loop_
_entity_poly.entity_id
_entity_poly.type
_entity_poly.pdbx_seq_one_letter_code
_entity_poly.pdbx_strand_id
1 'polypeptide(L)'
;MHFPSFLTTCILALAPTSLAKPIATHNGDNSTDVAPAAGYVFAYFVGDDNNGESIFLAASNGNDALSWRELNGGKPILTSVKGTRGLRDPFLMRSHSGDKFFLVATDLKINDIGWEKALRFGSLYLEIWESTDLVHWSEQRHTLVSRPTAGMTWAPEAYYDESIDEYVVYWASRLYAEDDPNHEVETYAKIMYATTKDFITFSEPVVWQGSNDRIDTTVLKDGDTYHRFTKDFGGVSGKECVDIIQESSKNLRAGQDEWKHVTSCIGTKAGLDVVEGPSIFKSNPGDVHGEKFYLFVDEFAGRGYIPLETTDIANPDWKVSEEYSLPTSPRHGSVVSVTEKELQGVLAAYAN
;
A
#
# COMPACT_ATOMS: atom_id res chain seq x y z
N MET A 1 35.27 81.41 -9.34
CA MET A 1 36.42 81.49 -8.42
C MET A 1 35.88 81.14 -7.03
N HIS A 2 36.54 80.20 -6.34
CA HIS A 2 36.25 79.64 -5.00
C HIS A 2 35.11 78.62 -4.85
N PHE A 3 35.54 77.37 -4.58
CA PHE A 3 34.78 76.30 -3.92
C PHE A 3 34.55 76.65 -2.43
N PRO A 4 33.54 76.03 -1.79
CA PRO A 4 33.93 75.11 -0.72
C PRO A 4 33.06 73.84 -0.59
N SER A 5 33.77 72.73 -0.33
CA SER A 5 33.54 71.72 0.71
C SER A 5 32.11 71.22 0.96
N PHE A 6 31.80 70.02 0.46
CA PHE A 6 30.76 69.15 1.03
C PHE A 6 31.40 68.23 2.07
N LEU A 7 30.96 68.38 3.33
CA LEU A 7 31.27 67.45 4.41
C LEU A 7 30.29 66.26 4.33
N THR A 8 30.80 65.09 3.96
CA THR A 8 30.07 63.82 3.97
C THR A 8 29.99 63.30 5.40
N THR A 9 28.78 63.25 5.98
CA THR A 9 28.53 62.55 7.25
C THR A 9 28.23 61.08 6.95
N CYS A 10 29.20 60.20 7.24
CA CYS A 10 28.97 58.76 7.31
C CYS A 10 28.09 58.43 8.53
N ILE A 11 26.88 57.93 8.29
CA ILE A 11 26.11 57.18 9.28
C ILE A 11 26.20 55.70 8.88
N LEU A 12 26.98 54.92 9.64
CA LEU A 12 26.94 53.46 9.60
C LEU A 12 25.58 53.00 10.13
N ALA A 13 24.71 52.49 9.25
CA ALA A 13 23.56 51.71 9.66
C ALA A 13 23.98 50.24 9.80
N LEU A 14 24.03 49.75 11.05
CA LEU A 14 24.13 48.32 11.35
C LEU A 14 22.83 47.64 10.89
N ALA A 15 22.91 46.78 9.89
CA ALA A 15 21.83 45.85 9.55
C ALA A 15 21.82 44.71 10.58
N PRO A 16 20.67 44.36 11.18
CA PRO A 16 20.58 43.19 12.03
C PRO A 16 20.71 41.93 11.15
N THR A 17 21.70 41.11 11.47
CA THR A 17 21.83 39.74 10.97
C THR A 17 20.64 38.92 11.47
N SER A 18 19.70 38.64 10.57
CA SER A 18 18.67 37.61 10.75
C SER A 18 19.36 36.25 10.73
N LEU A 19 19.54 35.64 11.91
CA LEU A 19 19.78 34.21 12.03
C LEU A 19 18.61 33.46 11.39
N ALA A 20 18.86 32.82 10.25
CA ALA A 20 17.91 31.91 9.65
C ALA A 20 17.60 30.80 10.68
N LYS A 21 16.33 30.68 11.07
CA LYS A 21 15.85 29.52 11.81
C LYS A 21 16.10 28.27 10.95
N PRO A 22 16.52 27.15 11.55
CA PRO A 22 16.61 25.89 10.82
C PRO A 22 15.21 25.55 10.28
N ILE A 23 15.15 25.26 8.98
CA ILE A 23 13.97 24.73 8.31
C ILE A 23 13.70 23.36 8.93
N ALA A 24 12.58 23.23 9.63
CA ALA A 24 12.06 21.93 10.05
C ALA A 24 11.68 21.15 8.79
N THR A 25 12.25 19.95 8.65
CA THR A 25 11.87 18.97 7.64
C THR A 25 10.44 18.50 7.93
N HIS A 26 9.53 18.75 6.99
CA HIS A 26 8.13 18.37 7.07
C HIS A 26 8.01 16.88 6.73
N ASN A 27 7.88 16.03 7.75
CA ASN A 27 7.48 14.63 7.55
C ASN A 27 5.99 14.60 7.20
N GLY A 28 5.65 13.91 6.11
CA GLY A 28 4.30 13.79 5.57
C GLY A 28 3.38 12.88 6.38
N ASP A 29 3.00 13.31 7.58
CA ASP A 29 1.81 12.84 8.29
C ASP A 29 1.11 14.08 8.87
N ASN A 30 0.14 14.61 8.13
CA ASN A 30 -0.64 15.77 8.53
C ASN A 30 -1.94 15.34 9.23
N SER A 31 -1.83 14.42 10.19
CA SER A 31 -2.83 14.23 11.25
C SER A 31 -2.23 14.66 12.60
N THR A 32 -2.48 15.90 13.01
CA THR A 32 -1.74 16.56 14.10
C THR A 32 -2.09 16.09 15.52
N ASP A 33 -2.66 14.90 15.73
CA ASP A 33 -3.05 14.41 17.06
C ASP A 33 -2.81 12.91 17.32
N VAL A 34 -2.18 12.18 16.38
CA VAL A 34 -1.84 10.77 16.61
C VAL A 34 -0.58 10.69 17.47
N ALA A 35 -0.63 9.90 18.55
CA ALA A 35 0.53 9.67 19.41
C ALA A 35 1.69 9.04 18.61
N PRO A 36 2.95 9.14 19.09
CA PRO A 36 4.08 8.54 18.39
C PRO A 36 3.90 7.05 18.14
N ALA A 37 4.34 6.60 16.96
CA ALA A 37 4.34 5.19 16.60
C ALA A 37 5.29 4.39 17.52
N ALA A 38 4.88 3.19 17.90
CA ALA A 38 5.62 2.29 18.81
C ALA A 38 5.74 0.86 18.29
N GLY A 39 5.09 0.55 17.17
CA GLY A 39 5.19 -0.73 16.48
C GLY A 39 4.27 -0.76 15.27
N TYR A 40 3.93 -1.97 14.84
CA TYR A 40 3.23 -2.22 13.60
C TYR A 40 2.21 -3.35 13.77
N VAL A 41 1.16 -3.30 12.96
CA VAL A 41 0.22 -4.40 12.75
C VAL A 41 0.25 -4.80 11.28
N PHE A 42 0.31 -6.10 11.02
CA PHE A 42 0.35 -6.70 9.69
C PHE A 42 -0.91 -7.51 9.46
N ALA A 43 -1.71 -7.12 8.46
CA ALA A 43 -2.86 -7.89 8.00
C ALA A 43 -2.47 -8.73 6.78
N TYR A 44 -2.84 -10.00 6.76
CA TYR A 44 -2.48 -10.94 5.68
C TYR A 44 -3.49 -12.06 5.55
N PHE A 45 -3.42 -12.81 4.44
CA PHE A 45 -4.06 -14.12 4.29
C PHE A 45 -2.98 -15.21 4.18
N VAL A 46 -3.37 -16.50 4.28
CA VAL A 46 -2.38 -17.61 4.41
C VAL A 46 -2.30 -18.49 3.17
N GLY A 47 -3.34 -18.49 2.32
CA GLY A 47 -3.37 -19.27 1.09
C GLY A 47 -4.76 -19.84 0.78
N ASP A 48 -4.81 -20.75 -0.19
CA ASP A 48 -6.07 -21.23 -0.76
C ASP A 48 -6.79 -22.25 0.17
N ASP A 49 -6.03 -22.99 0.98
CA ASP A 49 -6.51 -24.14 1.75
C ASP A 49 -6.83 -23.82 3.22
N ASN A 50 -7.52 -24.74 3.91
CA ASN A 50 -7.70 -24.74 5.38
C ASN A 50 -8.24 -23.42 6.00
N ASN A 51 -9.17 -22.76 5.32
CA ASN A 51 -9.67 -21.42 5.68
C ASN A 51 -8.59 -20.31 5.64
N GLY A 52 -7.54 -20.49 4.82
CA GLY A 52 -6.49 -19.50 4.60
C GLY A 52 -6.95 -18.26 3.83
N GLU A 53 -8.05 -18.36 3.08
CA GLU A 53 -8.74 -17.23 2.43
C GLU A 53 -9.63 -16.50 3.44
N SER A 54 -8.98 -15.97 4.47
CA SER A 54 -9.53 -15.20 5.58
C SER A 54 -8.46 -14.23 6.05
N ILE A 55 -8.82 -13.24 6.88
CA ILE A 55 -7.87 -12.22 7.31
C ILE A 55 -7.29 -12.59 8.67
N PHE A 56 -5.97 -12.63 8.71
CA PHE A 56 -5.14 -12.88 9.89
C PHE A 56 -4.40 -11.60 10.25
N LEU A 57 -4.02 -11.48 11.51
CA LEU A 57 -3.21 -10.36 12.00
C LEU A 57 -1.92 -10.87 12.64
N ALA A 58 -0.86 -10.09 12.50
CA ALA A 58 0.36 -10.18 13.28
C ALA A 58 0.67 -8.81 13.87
N ALA A 59 1.39 -8.80 14.99
CA ALA A 59 1.91 -7.57 15.61
C ALA A 59 3.44 -7.64 15.66
N SER A 60 4.10 -6.51 15.47
CA SER A 60 5.55 -6.45 15.66
C SER A 60 5.94 -6.63 17.12
N ASN A 61 7.15 -7.13 17.37
CA ASN A 61 7.75 -7.17 18.70
C ASN A 61 8.32 -5.79 19.07
N GLY A 62 7.43 -4.87 19.47
CA GLY A 62 7.79 -3.47 19.70
C GLY A 62 8.03 -2.72 18.40
N ASN A 63 8.96 -1.76 18.40
CA ASN A 63 9.27 -0.94 17.23
C ASN A 63 10.28 -1.61 16.30
N ASP A 64 9.90 -2.77 15.78
CA ASP A 64 10.74 -3.66 14.96
C ASP A 64 9.94 -4.13 13.74
N ALA A 65 10.25 -3.55 12.57
CA ALA A 65 9.58 -3.86 11.31
C ALA A 65 9.85 -5.28 10.77
N LEU A 66 10.82 -6.01 11.33
CA LEU A 66 11.27 -7.31 10.83
C LEU A 66 11.00 -8.46 11.81
N SER A 67 10.49 -8.17 13.01
CA SER A 67 10.19 -9.16 14.03
C SER A 67 8.70 -9.19 14.38
N TRP A 68 8.02 -10.25 13.97
CA TRP A 68 6.56 -10.36 14.05
C TRP A 68 6.11 -11.52 14.94
N ARG A 69 4.99 -11.29 15.61
CA ARG A 69 4.24 -12.29 16.37
C ARG A 69 2.90 -12.54 15.69
N GLU A 70 2.66 -13.78 15.30
CA GLU A 70 1.34 -14.23 14.85
C GLU A 70 0.31 -14.10 15.98
N LEU A 71 -0.88 -13.57 15.67
CA LEU A 71 -1.92 -13.33 16.65
C LEU A 71 -3.03 -14.38 16.55
N ASN A 72 -3.87 -14.42 17.59
CA ASN A 72 -5.06 -15.26 17.74
C ASN A 72 -4.76 -16.76 17.55
N GLY A 73 -3.58 -17.20 18.02
CA GLY A 73 -3.08 -18.56 17.85
C GLY A 73 -3.08 -19.04 16.39
N GLY A 74 -2.82 -18.14 15.43
CA GLY A 74 -2.80 -18.46 14.00
C GLY A 74 -4.18 -18.66 13.37
N LYS A 75 -5.24 -18.16 14.01
CA LYS A 75 -6.62 -18.24 13.51
C LYS A 75 -7.07 -16.90 12.92
N PRO A 76 -7.99 -16.91 11.94
CA PRO A 76 -8.46 -15.68 11.32
C PRO A 76 -9.17 -14.77 12.33
N ILE A 77 -8.97 -13.46 12.16
CA ILE A 77 -9.67 -12.40 12.89
C ILE A 77 -10.95 -11.99 12.16
N LEU A 78 -10.91 -11.95 10.83
CA LEU A 78 -12.09 -11.68 9.98
C LEU A 78 -12.32 -12.82 9.01
N THR A 79 -13.58 -13.21 8.88
CA THR A 79 -14.08 -14.16 7.89
C THR A 79 -15.23 -13.51 7.13
N SER A 80 -15.42 -13.89 5.87
CA SER A 80 -16.48 -13.31 5.04
C SER A 80 -17.79 -14.08 5.16
N VAL A 81 -18.88 -13.34 5.34
CA VAL A 81 -20.26 -13.85 5.30
C VAL A 81 -21.03 -13.36 4.07
N LYS A 82 -20.38 -12.59 3.19
CA LYS A 82 -20.92 -12.02 1.94
C LYS A 82 -20.12 -12.53 0.73
N GLY A 83 -20.56 -12.15 -0.46
CA GLY A 83 -19.84 -12.43 -1.70
C GLY A 83 -19.52 -13.91 -1.91
N THR A 84 -18.29 -14.16 -2.32
CA THR A 84 -17.70 -15.49 -2.49
C THR A 84 -17.37 -16.19 -1.17
N ARG A 85 -17.36 -15.45 -0.05
CA ARG A 85 -16.98 -15.90 1.30
C ARG A 85 -15.49 -16.22 1.48
N GLY A 86 -14.64 -15.86 0.53
CA GLY A 86 -13.18 -15.86 0.70
C GLY A 86 -12.65 -14.44 0.78
N LEU A 87 -11.60 -14.23 1.57
CA LEU A 87 -10.91 -12.94 1.70
C LEU A 87 -9.44 -13.11 1.37
N ARG A 88 -8.92 -12.23 0.51
CA ARG A 88 -7.51 -12.20 0.11
C ARG A 88 -7.00 -10.76 0.07
N ASP A 89 -5.69 -10.63 0.04
CA ASP A 89 -4.98 -9.37 -0.21
C ASP A 89 -5.48 -8.20 0.67
N PRO A 90 -5.52 -8.35 2.01
CA PRO A 90 -6.03 -7.30 2.87
C PRO A 90 -5.12 -6.06 2.87
N PHE A 91 -5.74 -4.91 2.62
CA PHE A 91 -5.15 -3.59 2.82
C PHE A 91 -5.70 -2.94 4.09
N LEU A 92 -4.85 -2.76 5.09
CA LEU A 92 -5.11 -2.13 6.37
C LEU A 92 -4.46 -0.75 6.39
N MET A 93 -5.26 0.29 6.61
CA MET A 93 -4.78 1.66 6.68
C MET A 93 -5.39 2.43 7.84
N ARG A 94 -4.65 3.39 8.38
CA ARG A 94 -5.22 4.44 9.22
C ARG A 94 -5.94 5.46 8.33
N SER A 95 -7.09 5.93 8.79
CA SER A 95 -7.80 7.05 8.17
C SER A 95 -6.96 8.34 8.18
N HIS A 96 -7.25 9.28 7.29
CA HIS A 96 -6.52 10.54 7.17
C HIS A 96 -6.69 11.41 8.41
N SER A 97 -7.87 11.35 9.04
CA SER A 97 -8.15 11.98 10.34
C SER A 97 -7.44 11.31 11.53
N GLY A 98 -6.93 10.08 11.35
CA GLY A 98 -6.22 9.33 12.38
C GLY A 98 -7.11 8.65 13.43
N ASP A 99 -8.43 8.82 13.37
CA ASP A 99 -9.39 8.40 14.39
C ASP A 99 -9.88 6.95 14.27
N LYS A 100 -9.70 6.35 13.08
CA LYS A 100 -10.03 4.95 12.80
C LYS A 100 -9.08 4.30 11.80
N PHE A 101 -9.24 3.00 11.63
CA PHE A 101 -8.63 2.17 10.61
C PHE A 101 -9.68 1.65 9.64
N PHE A 102 -9.30 1.50 8.38
CA PHE A 102 -10.06 0.77 7.37
C PHE A 102 -9.30 -0.50 6.99
N LEU A 103 -10.04 -1.59 6.81
CA LEU A 103 -9.54 -2.79 6.17
C LEU A 103 -10.36 -3.03 4.90
N VAL A 104 -9.68 -3.16 3.77
CA VAL A 104 -10.27 -3.47 2.46
C VAL A 104 -9.66 -4.77 1.97
N ALA A 105 -10.45 -5.67 1.39
CA ALA A 105 -9.96 -6.97 0.92
C ALA A 105 -10.65 -7.40 -0.38
N THR A 106 -9.96 -8.29 -1.10
CA THR A 106 -10.49 -9.01 -2.26
C THR A 106 -11.60 -9.98 -1.81
N ASP A 107 -12.77 -9.92 -2.46
CA ASP A 107 -13.80 -10.95 -2.36
C ASP A 107 -13.48 -12.13 -3.30
N LEU A 108 -12.72 -13.12 -2.81
CA LEU A 108 -12.35 -14.28 -3.61
C LEU A 108 -12.17 -15.54 -2.77
N LYS A 109 -12.95 -16.57 -3.12
CA LYS A 109 -12.80 -17.96 -2.69
C LYS A 109 -12.36 -18.81 -3.87
N ILE A 110 -11.05 -18.88 -4.11
CA ILE A 110 -10.50 -19.46 -5.34
C ILE A 110 -10.81 -20.94 -5.48
N ASN A 111 -10.84 -21.66 -4.36
CA ASN A 111 -11.13 -23.09 -4.31
C ASN A 111 -12.57 -23.42 -4.74
N ASP A 112 -13.50 -22.46 -4.67
CA ASP A 112 -14.89 -22.68 -5.08
C ASP A 112 -15.12 -22.33 -6.56
N ILE A 113 -14.50 -21.26 -7.05
CA ILE A 113 -14.76 -20.73 -8.41
C ILE A 113 -13.73 -21.20 -9.45
N GLY A 114 -12.48 -21.45 -9.06
CA GLY A 114 -11.35 -21.75 -9.93
C GLY A 114 -10.79 -20.53 -10.67
N TRP A 115 -9.48 -20.53 -10.95
CA TRP A 115 -8.74 -19.41 -11.54
C TRP A 115 -9.28 -18.90 -12.88
N GLU A 116 -9.56 -19.80 -13.83
CA GLU A 116 -10.02 -19.40 -15.16
C GLU A 116 -11.33 -18.60 -15.09
N LYS A 117 -12.28 -19.07 -14.28
CA LYS A 117 -13.55 -18.39 -14.09
C LYS A 117 -13.41 -17.14 -13.22
N ALA A 118 -12.56 -17.16 -12.20
CA ALA A 118 -12.33 -16.01 -11.33
C ALA A 118 -11.77 -14.79 -12.10
N LEU A 119 -10.91 -15.03 -13.10
CA LEU A 119 -10.34 -13.96 -13.94
C LEU A 119 -11.39 -13.27 -14.82
N ARG A 120 -12.43 -14.01 -15.26
CA ARG A 120 -13.46 -13.51 -16.18
C ARG A 120 -14.74 -13.10 -15.47
N PHE A 121 -15.15 -13.80 -14.44
CA PHE A 121 -16.45 -13.67 -13.78
C PHE A 121 -16.29 -13.69 -12.25
N GLY A 122 -15.19 -13.12 -11.77
CA GLY A 122 -14.92 -12.93 -10.35
C GLY A 122 -15.79 -11.84 -9.75
N SER A 123 -15.61 -11.61 -8.44
CA SER A 123 -16.35 -10.57 -7.74
C SER A 123 -16.01 -9.18 -8.27
N LEU A 124 -17.03 -8.33 -8.33
CA LEU A 124 -16.94 -6.90 -8.67
C LEU A 124 -16.94 -6.00 -7.43
N TYR A 125 -16.89 -6.62 -6.25
CA TYR A 125 -17.10 -5.99 -4.96
C TYR A 125 -15.80 -5.96 -4.14
N LEU A 126 -15.71 -4.97 -3.27
CA LEU A 126 -14.75 -4.92 -2.18
C LEU A 126 -15.41 -5.34 -0.87
N GLU A 127 -14.65 -6.01 -0.02
CA GLU A 127 -15.03 -6.28 1.36
C GLU A 127 -14.36 -5.28 2.28
N ILE A 128 -15.16 -4.55 3.07
CA ILE A 128 -14.69 -3.39 3.83
C ILE A 128 -15.15 -3.45 5.29
N TRP A 129 -14.20 -3.23 6.20
CA TRP A 129 -14.43 -3.04 7.63
C TRP A 129 -13.80 -1.73 8.11
N GLU A 130 -14.31 -1.21 9.21
CA GLU A 130 -13.64 -0.15 9.97
C GLU A 130 -13.51 -0.53 11.45
N SER A 131 -12.48 0.00 12.10
CA SER A 131 -12.22 -0.21 13.53
C SER A 131 -11.54 1.02 14.12
N THR A 132 -11.84 1.35 15.38
CA THR A 132 -11.13 2.42 16.11
C THR A 132 -9.97 1.89 16.96
N ASP A 133 -9.82 0.57 17.08
CA ASP A 133 -8.88 -0.07 18.00
C ASP A 133 -8.23 -1.35 17.46
N LEU A 134 -8.49 -1.71 16.20
CA LEU A 134 -8.03 -2.94 15.52
C LEU A 134 -8.54 -4.26 16.15
N VAL A 135 -9.46 -4.18 17.11
CA VAL A 135 -10.01 -5.32 17.85
C VAL A 135 -11.50 -5.46 17.58
N HIS A 136 -12.25 -4.37 17.71
CA HIS A 136 -13.67 -4.31 17.43
C HIS A 136 -13.88 -3.77 16.03
N TRP A 137 -14.36 -4.65 15.15
CA TRP A 137 -14.60 -4.34 13.75
C TRP A 137 -16.10 -4.08 13.51
N SER A 138 -16.39 -3.20 12.55
CA SER A 138 -17.74 -2.98 12.05
C SER A 138 -18.33 -4.27 11.46
N GLU A 139 -19.61 -4.24 11.10
CA GLU A 139 -20.14 -5.25 10.19
C GLU A 139 -19.43 -5.18 8.83
N GLN A 140 -19.34 -6.34 8.16
CA GLN A 140 -18.80 -6.46 6.82
C GLN A 140 -19.66 -5.68 5.81
N ARG A 141 -19.03 -4.77 5.07
CA ARG A 141 -19.63 -4.12 3.89
C ARG A 141 -19.14 -4.83 2.62
N HIS A 142 -20.09 -5.23 1.78
CA HIS A 142 -19.85 -5.81 0.46
C HIS A 142 -20.25 -4.77 -0.59
N THR A 143 -19.26 -4.03 -1.10
CA THR A 143 -19.48 -2.79 -1.86
C THR A 143 -19.12 -2.96 -3.33
N LEU A 144 -20.09 -2.77 -4.23
CA LEU A 144 -19.84 -2.80 -5.68
C LEU A 144 -19.03 -1.57 -6.08
N VAL A 145 -17.86 -1.78 -6.69
CA VAL A 145 -16.99 -0.68 -7.15
C VAL A 145 -16.61 -0.80 -8.62
N SER A 146 -16.64 -2.01 -9.16
CA SER A 146 -16.26 -2.26 -10.55
C SER A 146 -17.44 -2.18 -11.50
N ARG A 147 -17.12 -1.90 -12.77
CA ARG A 147 -18.10 -1.85 -13.87
C ARG A 147 -18.63 -3.24 -14.19
N PRO A 148 -19.84 -3.36 -14.77
CA PRO A 148 -20.36 -4.64 -15.23
C PRO A 148 -19.48 -5.37 -16.26
N THR A 149 -18.67 -4.63 -17.03
CA THR A 149 -17.71 -5.14 -18.01
C THR A 149 -16.35 -5.55 -17.42
N ALA A 150 -16.19 -5.45 -16.11
CA ALA A 150 -14.99 -5.94 -15.43
C ALA A 150 -15.07 -7.46 -15.22
N GLY A 151 -13.91 -8.11 -15.25
CA GLY A 151 -13.79 -9.52 -14.96
C GLY A 151 -13.61 -9.84 -13.48
N MET A 152 -12.97 -8.94 -12.73
CA MET A 152 -12.65 -9.14 -11.31
C MET A 152 -12.21 -7.82 -10.63
N THR A 153 -12.21 -7.79 -9.30
CA THR A 153 -11.76 -6.66 -8.45
C THR A 153 -10.79 -7.18 -7.39
N TRP A 154 -9.49 -7.19 -7.69
CA TRP A 154 -8.48 -7.87 -6.86
C TRP A 154 -7.41 -6.94 -6.31
N ALA A 155 -6.82 -7.35 -5.19
CA ALA A 155 -5.74 -6.68 -4.47
C ALA A 155 -6.00 -5.17 -4.29
N PRO A 156 -7.10 -4.81 -3.60
CA PRO A 156 -7.43 -3.41 -3.42
C PRO A 156 -6.51 -2.77 -2.38
N GLU A 157 -6.02 -1.56 -2.68
CA GLU A 157 -5.47 -0.68 -1.67
C GLU A 157 -5.99 0.75 -1.84
N ALA A 158 -5.61 1.65 -0.93
CA ALA A 158 -6.04 3.04 -0.97
C ALA A 158 -4.96 4.00 -0.46
N TYR A 159 -4.94 5.20 -1.03
CA TYR A 159 -4.09 6.28 -0.56
C TYR A 159 -4.88 7.59 -0.51
N TYR A 160 -4.70 8.41 0.53
CA TYR A 160 -5.39 9.70 0.64
C TYR A 160 -4.70 10.77 -0.23
N ASP A 161 -5.44 11.37 -1.16
CA ASP A 161 -4.96 12.42 -2.04
C ASP A 161 -5.45 13.79 -1.54
N GLU A 162 -4.55 14.50 -0.85
CA GLU A 162 -4.79 15.86 -0.33
C GLU A 162 -5.18 16.87 -1.41
N SER A 163 -4.87 16.62 -2.70
CA SER A 163 -5.24 17.55 -3.78
C SER A 163 -6.73 17.56 -4.10
N ILE A 164 -7.47 16.53 -3.69
CA ILE A 164 -8.91 16.38 -3.93
C ILE A 164 -9.71 16.11 -2.65
N ASP A 165 -9.04 15.99 -1.49
CA ASP A 165 -9.65 15.64 -0.21
C ASP A 165 -10.45 14.32 -0.24
N GLU A 166 -9.90 13.31 -0.92
CA GLU A 166 -10.50 11.98 -1.09
C GLU A 166 -9.44 10.88 -1.06
N TYR A 167 -9.85 9.68 -0.70
CA TYR A 167 -9.08 8.46 -0.92
C TYR A 167 -9.16 8.06 -2.38
N VAL A 168 -8.01 7.72 -2.97
CA VAL A 168 -7.89 7.01 -4.23
C VAL A 168 -7.77 5.54 -3.91
N VAL A 169 -8.82 4.76 -4.20
CA VAL A 169 -8.87 3.31 -4.00
C VAL A 169 -8.60 2.64 -5.34
N TYR A 170 -7.61 1.75 -5.40
CA TYR A 170 -7.15 1.14 -6.64
C TYR A 170 -7.05 -0.38 -6.53
N TRP A 171 -7.26 -1.08 -7.64
CA TRP A 171 -7.33 -2.54 -7.71
C TRP A 171 -7.00 -3.05 -9.12
N ALA A 172 -6.64 -4.31 -9.24
CA ALA A 172 -6.48 -4.96 -10.54
C ALA A 172 -7.84 -5.43 -11.09
N SER A 173 -8.04 -5.30 -12.40
CA SER A 173 -9.22 -5.81 -13.13
C SER A 173 -8.88 -6.17 -14.57
N ARG A 174 -9.46 -7.26 -15.07
CA ARG A 174 -9.61 -7.48 -16.51
C ARG A 174 -10.82 -6.69 -17.02
N LEU A 175 -10.72 -6.07 -18.19
CA LEU A 175 -11.83 -5.31 -18.78
C LEU A 175 -12.21 -5.90 -20.14
N TYR A 176 -13.52 -6.07 -20.33
CA TYR A 176 -14.12 -6.60 -21.55
C TYR A 176 -14.91 -5.51 -22.27
N ALA A 177 -15.18 -5.72 -23.56
CA ALA A 177 -15.99 -4.81 -24.33
C ALA A 177 -17.48 -5.00 -23.98
N GLU A 178 -18.29 -3.94 -24.11
CA GLU A 178 -19.73 -4.01 -23.85
C GLU A 178 -20.46 -5.01 -24.78
N ASP A 179 -19.91 -5.26 -25.98
CA ASP A 179 -20.40 -6.24 -26.93
C ASP A 179 -19.81 -7.66 -26.76
N ASP A 180 -18.99 -7.86 -25.71
CA ASP A 180 -18.49 -9.16 -25.26
C ASP A 180 -19.05 -9.51 -23.85
N PRO A 181 -20.37 -9.71 -23.68
CA PRO A 181 -20.98 -9.97 -22.37
C PRO A 181 -20.60 -11.34 -21.79
N ASN A 182 -20.02 -12.23 -22.59
CA ASN A 182 -19.55 -13.55 -22.17
C ASN A 182 -18.05 -13.57 -21.88
N HIS A 183 -17.37 -12.42 -21.97
CA HIS A 183 -15.95 -12.29 -21.67
C HIS A 183 -15.10 -13.31 -22.44
N GLU A 184 -15.44 -13.56 -23.71
CA GLU A 184 -14.81 -14.56 -24.58
C GLU A 184 -13.46 -14.08 -25.11
N VAL A 185 -13.29 -12.77 -25.32
CA VAL A 185 -12.05 -12.19 -25.82
C VAL A 185 -11.01 -12.15 -24.71
N GLU A 186 -9.83 -12.73 -24.95
CA GLU A 186 -8.72 -12.62 -23.99
C GLU A 186 -8.31 -11.16 -23.77
N THR A 187 -8.11 -10.84 -22.51
CA THR A 187 -7.67 -9.52 -22.04
C THR A 187 -6.70 -9.71 -20.89
N TYR A 188 -6.03 -8.64 -20.50
CA TYR A 188 -5.04 -8.63 -19.42
C TYR A 188 -5.49 -7.73 -18.28
N ALA A 189 -4.85 -7.86 -17.10
CA ALA A 189 -5.20 -7.06 -15.94
C ALA A 189 -4.67 -5.64 -16.10
N LYS A 190 -5.51 -4.68 -15.72
CA LYS A 190 -5.23 -3.25 -15.64
C LYS A 190 -5.43 -2.82 -14.20
N ILE A 191 -4.72 -1.79 -13.77
CA ILE A 191 -4.98 -1.17 -12.48
C ILE A 191 -6.04 -0.09 -12.67
N MET A 192 -7.16 -0.25 -11.99
CA MET A 192 -8.28 0.68 -11.92
C MET A 192 -8.15 1.53 -10.68
N TYR A 193 -8.81 2.70 -10.65
CA TYR A 193 -9.09 3.39 -9.41
C TYR A 193 -10.47 4.04 -9.41
N ALA A 194 -11.04 4.22 -8.23
CA ALA A 194 -12.15 5.11 -7.93
C ALA A 194 -11.81 5.96 -6.71
N THR A 195 -12.52 7.08 -6.51
CA THR A 195 -12.33 7.94 -5.34
C THR A 195 -13.49 7.81 -4.35
N THR A 196 -13.19 8.01 -3.07
CA THR A 196 -14.19 7.98 -1.98
C THR A 196 -13.77 8.88 -0.83
N LYS A 197 -14.74 9.37 -0.06
CA LYS A 197 -14.47 10.09 1.21
C LYS A 197 -14.61 9.19 2.44
N ASP A 198 -15.36 8.10 2.32
CA ASP A 198 -15.93 7.38 3.46
C ASP A 198 -15.92 5.85 3.31
N PHE A 199 -15.42 5.34 2.17
CA PHE A 199 -15.48 3.93 1.80
C PHE A 199 -16.92 3.38 1.74
N ILE A 200 -17.93 4.25 1.60
CA ILE A 200 -19.34 3.91 1.38
C ILE A 200 -19.72 4.25 -0.06
N THR A 201 -19.44 5.48 -0.48
CA THR A 201 -19.78 5.97 -1.81
C THR A 201 -18.51 6.12 -2.63
N PHE A 202 -18.50 5.52 -3.82
CA PHE A 202 -17.36 5.54 -4.74
C PHE A 202 -17.72 6.30 -6.01
N SER A 203 -16.73 6.98 -6.59
CA SER A 203 -16.84 7.50 -7.95
C SER A 203 -16.94 6.36 -8.97
N GLU A 204 -17.31 6.69 -10.21
CA GLU A 204 -17.10 5.77 -11.32
C GLU A 204 -15.61 5.40 -11.45
N PRO A 205 -15.27 4.11 -11.63
CA PRO A 205 -13.88 3.71 -11.76
C PRO A 205 -13.31 4.08 -13.13
N VAL A 206 -12.02 4.39 -13.14
CA VAL A 206 -11.23 4.72 -14.32
C VAL A 206 -9.95 3.89 -14.37
N VAL A 207 -9.38 3.73 -15.57
CA VAL A 207 -8.10 3.04 -15.74
C VAL A 207 -6.96 3.95 -15.27
N TRP A 208 -6.14 3.47 -14.35
CA TRP A 208 -4.92 4.13 -13.89
C TRP A 208 -3.67 3.67 -14.65
N GLN A 209 -3.54 2.36 -14.77
CA GLN A 209 -2.44 1.67 -15.46
C GLN A 209 -3.07 0.66 -16.41
N GLY A 210 -2.85 0.82 -17.71
CA GLY A 210 -3.55 0.02 -18.70
C GLY A 210 -2.82 -0.22 -20.01
N SER A 211 -1.56 0.19 -20.12
CA SER A 211 -0.77 0.00 -21.35
C SER A 211 -0.19 -1.42 -21.47
N ASN A 212 -0.21 -2.20 -20.39
CA ASN A 212 0.26 -3.59 -20.32
C ASN A 212 -0.34 -4.31 -19.10
N ASP A 213 -0.08 -5.61 -18.99
CA ASP A 213 -0.59 -6.47 -17.92
C ASP A 213 0.12 -6.16 -16.58
N ARG A 214 -0.69 -5.78 -15.58
CA ARG A 214 -0.24 -5.34 -14.25
C ARG A 214 -1.23 -5.73 -13.16
N ILE A 215 -0.72 -6.18 -12.02
CA ILE A 215 -1.48 -6.49 -10.80
C ILE A 215 -0.76 -5.97 -9.56
N ASP A 216 -1.46 -6.01 -8.43
CA ASP A 216 -0.91 -5.79 -7.09
C ASP A 216 -0.09 -4.49 -6.99
N THR A 217 -0.78 -3.36 -7.18
CA THR A 217 -0.13 -2.06 -6.96
C THR A 217 -0.12 -1.73 -5.48
N THR A 218 0.97 -1.13 -5.00
CA THR A 218 1.05 -0.47 -3.70
C THR A 218 1.73 0.88 -3.79
N VAL A 219 1.40 1.83 -2.91
CA VAL A 219 1.85 3.23 -2.98
C VAL A 219 2.38 3.74 -1.65
N LEU A 220 3.53 4.42 -1.70
CA LEU A 220 4.06 5.23 -0.60
C LEU A 220 4.40 6.64 -1.09
N LYS A 221 4.08 7.67 -0.30
CA LYS A 221 4.56 9.04 -0.52
C LYS A 221 5.80 9.29 0.36
N ASP A 222 6.89 9.78 -0.24
CA ASP A 222 8.07 10.29 0.47
C ASP A 222 8.33 11.74 0.03
N GLY A 223 8.23 12.66 1.00
CA GLY A 223 8.14 14.11 0.71
C GLY A 223 6.97 14.42 -0.23
N ASP A 224 7.26 15.09 -1.35
CA ASP A 224 6.27 15.41 -2.38
C ASP A 224 6.18 14.34 -3.49
N THR A 225 6.87 13.21 -3.37
CA THR A 225 6.94 12.19 -4.42
C THR A 225 6.16 10.95 -4.01
N TYR A 226 5.24 10.51 -4.86
CA TYR A 226 4.65 9.19 -4.77
C TYR A 226 5.57 8.18 -5.45
N HIS A 227 5.78 7.05 -4.80
CA HIS A 227 6.39 5.85 -5.35
C HIS A 227 5.32 4.77 -5.39
N ARG A 228 5.18 4.10 -6.54
CA ARG A 228 4.32 2.93 -6.67
C ARG A 228 5.15 1.72 -7.04
N PHE A 229 4.74 0.58 -6.51
CA PHE A 229 5.31 -0.73 -6.80
C PHE A 229 4.21 -1.58 -7.38
N THR A 230 4.50 -2.34 -8.44
CA THR A 230 3.47 -3.10 -9.16
C THR A 230 4.08 -4.34 -9.77
N LYS A 231 3.39 -5.47 -9.70
CA LYS A 231 3.77 -6.66 -10.46
C LYS A 231 3.48 -6.40 -11.93
N ASP A 232 4.53 -6.39 -12.74
CA ASP A 232 4.47 -6.13 -14.17
C ASP A 232 4.81 -7.40 -14.95
N PHE A 233 4.06 -7.70 -16.01
CA PHE A 233 4.23 -8.91 -16.83
C PHE A 233 4.97 -8.64 -18.15
N GLY A 234 6.14 -8.00 -18.07
CA GLY A 234 7.07 -7.88 -19.21
C GLY A 234 6.97 -6.57 -20.00
N GLY A 235 6.40 -5.53 -19.40
CA GLY A 235 6.27 -4.19 -19.96
C GLY A 235 5.35 -4.14 -21.18
N VAL A 236 5.27 -2.96 -21.80
CA VAL A 236 4.45 -2.74 -23.00
C VAL A 236 4.89 -3.62 -24.18
N SER A 237 6.18 -3.96 -24.24
CA SER A 237 6.71 -4.82 -25.31
C SER A 237 6.54 -6.32 -25.06
N GLY A 238 6.17 -6.73 -23.84
CA GLY A 238 6.12 -8.13 -23.40
C GLY A 238 7.48 -8.83 -23.32
N LYS A 239 8.58 -8.07 -23.31
CA LYS A 239 9.97 -8.58 -23.36
C LYS A 239 10.81 -8.16 -22.16
N GLU A 240 10.26 -7.35 -21.27
CA GLU A 240 10.92 -6.94 -20.03
C GLU A 240 10.77 -8.01 -18.95
N CYS A 241 11.31 -7.74 -17.77
CA CYS A 241 11.16 -8.59 -16.60
C CYS A 241 9.69 -8.83 -16.23
N VAL A 242 9.34 -10.05 -15.82
CA VAL A 242 8.06 -10.34 -15.18
C VAL A 242 8.25 -10.30 -13.66
N ASP A 243 8.18 -9.12 -13.06
CA ASP A 243 8.61 -8.87 -11.68
C ASP A 243 7.99 -7.56 -11.14
N ILE A 244 8.29 -7.23 -9.89
CA ILE A 244 7.95 -5.92 -9.32
C ILE A 244 8.80 -4.84 -9.98
N ILE A 245 8.12 -3.79 -10.43
CA ILE A 245 8.73 -2.54 -10.87
C ILE A 245 8.44 -1.43 -9.87
N GLN A 246 9.26 -0.39 -9.87
CA GLN A 246 9.03 0.84 -9.14
C GLN A 246 8.98 2.03 -10.09
N GLU A 247 7.97 2.88 -9.91
CA GLU A 247 7.79 4.11 -10.65
C GLU A 247 7.53 5.27 -9.66
N SER A 248 7.74 6.51 -10.09
CA SER A 248 7.55 7.70 -9.26
C SER A 248 6.83 8.84 -9.98
N SER A 249 6.05 9.63 -9.22
CA SER A 249 5.32 10.78 -9.74
C SER A 249 5.11 11.84 -8.63
N LYS A 250 4.91 13.09 -9.03
CA LYS A 250 4.43 14.16 -8.12
C LYS A 250 2.90 14.20 -8.00
N ASN A 251 2.20 13.46 -8.85
CA ASN A 251 0.74 13.39 -8.89
C ASN A 251 0.31 11.91 -8.84
N LEU A 252 -0.36 11.51 -7.76
CA LEU A 252 -0.85 10.15 -7.54
C LEU A 252 -1.76 9.68 -8.69
N ARG A 253 -2.60 10.56 -9.21
CA ARG A 253 -3.59 10.21 -10.25
C ARG A 253 -3.10 10.45 -11.67
N ALA A 254 -1.81 10.74 -11.86
CA ALA A 254 -1.23 10.90 -13.21
C ALA A 254 -1.36 9.60 -14.02
N GLY A 255 -1.49 9.73 -15.34
CA GLY A 255 -1.58 8.59 -16.26
C GLY A 255 -0.29 7.77 -16.27
N GLN A 256 -0.38 6.48 -16.64
CA GLN A 256 0.75 5.55 -16.55
C GLN A 256 2.06 6.06 -17.19
N ASP A 257 1.97 6.77 -18.32
CA ASP A 257 3.09 7.34 -19.08
C ASP A 257 3.71 8.60 -18.43
N GLU A 258 3.02 9.23 -17.50
CA GLU A 258 3.52 10.37 -16.73
C GLU A 258 4.31 9.95 -15.47
N TRP A 259 4.28 8.66 -15.13
CA TRP A 259 5.09 8.10 -14.05
C TRP A 259 6.51 7.81 -14.54
N LYS A 260 7.51 8.33 -13.83
CA LYS A 260 8.91 8.09 -14.13
C LYS A 260 9.34 6.73 -13.62
N HIS A 261 9.84 5.88 -14.52
CA HIS A 261 10.51 4.63 -14.15
C HIS A 261 11.68 4.86 -13.19
N VAL A 262 11.74 4.10 -12.09
CA VAL A 262 12.83 4.14 -11.10
C VAL A 262 13.70 2.89 -11.25
N THR A 263 13.10 1.70 -11.13
CA THR A 263 13.79 0.41 -11.30
C THR A 263 12.79 -0.69 -11.66
N SER A 264 13.31 -1.81 -12.17
CA SER A 264 12.58 -3.04 -12.52
C SER A 264 13.32 -4.27 -12.01
N CYS A 265 12.70 -5.45 -12.13
CA CYS A 265 13.28 -6.73 -11.69
C CYS A 265 13.64 -6.73 -10.20
N ILE A 266 12.83 -6.11 -9.33
CA ILE A 266 13.22 -5.90 -7.93
C ILE A 266 13.46 -7.25 -7.23
N GLY A 267 12.54 -8.21 -7.33
CA GLY A 267 12.72 -9.53 -6.71
C GLY A 267 13.90 -10.29 -7.30
N THR A 268 13.99 -10.36 -8.62
CA THR A 268 15.06 -11.06 -9.34
C THR A 268 16.45 -10.50 -9.00
N LYS A 269 16.59 -9.16 -8.95
CA LYS A 269 17.87 -8.50 -8.58
C LYS A 269 18.24 -8.73 -7.12
N ALA A 270 17.25 -8.90 -6.24
CA ALA A 270 17.44 -9.29 -4.85
C ALA A 270 17.69 -10.80 -4.66
N GLY A 271 17.69 -11.59 -5.75
CA GLY A 271 17.93 -13.04 -5.72
C GLY A 271 16.72 -13.87 -5.31
N LEU A 272 15.51 -13.35 -5.48
CA LEU A 272 14.26 -14.07 -5.28
C LEU A 272 13.81 -14.78 -6.57
N ASP A 273 12.95 -15.78 -6.40
CA ASP A 273 12.22 -16.38 -7.51
C ASP A 273 11.08 -15.44 -7.97
N VAL A 274 10.07 -15.99 -8.66
CA VAL A 274 8.92 -15.19 -9.10
C VAL A 274 8.14 -14.69 -7.90
N VAL A 275 8.02 -13.37 -7.78
CA VAL A 275 7.31 -12.68 -6.70
C VAL A 275 6.10 -11.88 -7.19
N GLU A 276 5.12 -11.66 -6.32
CA GLU A 276 3.96 -10.79 -6.51
C GLU A 276 3.59 -10.05 -5.21
N GLY A 277 2.42 -9.41 -5.15
CA GLY A 277 1.88 -8.82 -3.93
C GLY A 277 2.80 -7.86 -3.18
N PRO A 278 3.42 -6.84 -3.83
CA PRO A 278 4.27 -5.90 -3.12
C PRO A 278 3.50 -5.11 -2.06
N SER A 279 4.10 -4.91 -0.89
CA SER A 279 3.57 -4.07 0.19
C SER A 279 4.67 -3.15 0.70
N ILE A 280 4.52 -1.85 0.47
CA ILE A 280 5.52 -0.83 0.80
C ILE A 280 5.14 -0.09 2.08
N PHE A 281 6.11 0.07 2.98
CA PHE A 281 5.96 0.95 4.13
C PHE A 281 7.30 1.55 4.55
N LYS A 282 7.24 2.67 5.27
CA LYS A 282 8.41 3.31 5.87
C LYS A 282 8.51 2.85 7.32
N SER A 283 9.73 2.59 7.77
CA SER A 283 10.01 2.40 9.20
C SER A 283 9.47 3.57 10.04
N ASN A 284 8.96 3.23 11.22
CA ASN A 284 8.66 4.18 12.28
C ASN A 284 9.94 4.90 12.70
N PRO A 285 9.83 6.16 13.15
CA PRO A 285 10.94 6.83 13.83
C PRO A 285 11.46 5.98 15.00
N GLY A 286 12.78 5.76 15.04
CA GLY A 286 13.41 4.96 16.09
C GLY A 286 13.17 3.45 15.98
N ASP A 287 12.83 2.93 14.79
CA ASP A 287 12.85 1.49 14.53
C ASP A 287 14.23 0.90 14.85
N VAL A 288 14.27 -0.32 15.41
CA VAL A 288 15.52 -0.97 15.84
C VAL A 288 16.49 -1.22 14.68
N HIS A 289 16.00 -1.27 13.44
CA HIS A 289 16.80 -1.40 12.23
C HIS A 289 17.12 -0.06 11.55
N GLY A 290 16.74 1.06 12.17
CA GLY A 290 16.97 2.41 11.66
C GLY A 290 15.98 2.86 10.59
N GLU A 291 16.19 4.06 10.06
CA GLU A 291 15.31 4.64 9.04
C GLU A 291 15.50 3.98 7.68
N LYS A 292 14.57 3.08 7.34
CA LYS A 292 14.50 2.34 6.08
C LYS A 292 13.10 2.41 5.45
N PHE A 293 13.04 2.01 4.19
CA PHE A 293 11.84 1.61 3.49
C PHE A 293 11.84 0.10 3.34
N TYR A 294 10.69 -0.53 3.59
CA TYR A 294 10.50 -1.96 3.48
C TYR A 294 9.49 -2.26 2.38
N LEU A 295 9.85 -3.19 1.49
CA LEU A 295 9.00 -3.72 0.46
C LEU A 295 8.85 -5.22 0.67
N PHE A 296 7.74 -5.64 1.24
CA PHE A 296 7.46 -7.07 1.39
C PHE A 296 6.90 -7.60 0.06
N VAL A 297 7.38 -8.75 -0.39
CA VAL A 297 6.96 -9.37 -1.66
C VAL A 297 6.66 -10.86 -1.48
N ASP A 298 5.62 -11.37 -2.12
CA ASP A 298 5.17 -12.76 -1.99
C ASP A 298 5.86 -13.64 -3.01
N GLU A 299 6.81 -14.46 -2.55
CA GLU A 299 7.34 -15.57 -3.33
C GLU A 299 6.32 -16.72 -3.28
N PHE A 300 5.21 -16.53 -4.02
CA PHE A 300 3.98 -17.30 -3.90
C PHE A 300 4.14 -18.81 -4.17
N ALA A 301 5.06 -19.17 -5.07
CA ALA A 301 5.42 -20.55 -5.36
C ALA A 301 6.49 -21.13 -4.41
N GLY A 302 7.05 -20.31 -3.53
CA GLY A 302 8.19 -20.61 -2.68
C GLY A 302 7.91 -20.27 -1.21
N ARG A 303 8.77 -19.43 -0.64
CA ARG A 303 8.88 -19.22 0.82
C ARG A 303 7.74 -18.42 1.44
N GLY A 304 6.89 -17.75 0.66
CA GLY A 304 5.94 -16.77 1.18
C GLY A 304 6.48 -15.35 1.14
N TYR A 305 5.94 -14.50 2.00
CA TYR A 305 6.34 -13.11 2.07
C TYR A 305 7.81 -12.95 2.50
N ILE A 306 8.55 -12.14 1.76
CA ILE A 306 9.96 -11.83 1.99
C ILE A 306 10.14 -10.32 2.10
N PRO A 307 10.76 -9.80 3.18
CA PRO A 307 11.05 -8.40 3.32
C PRO A 307 12.28 -8.01 2.50
N LEU A 308 12.10 -7.05 1.60
CA LEU A 308 13.19 -6.30 0.99
C LEU A 308 13.32 -4.94 1.69
N GLU A 309 14.53 -4.39 1.71
CA GLU A 309 14.81 -3.10 2.34
C GLU A 309 15.70 -2.20 1.49
N THR A 310 15.55 -0.89 1.67
CA THR A 310 16.47 0.13 1.17
C THR A 310 16.44 1.39 2.05
N THR A 311 17.48 2.20 2.00
CA THR A 311 17.55 3.50 2.70
C THR A 311 17.27 4.70 1.80
N ASP A 312 17.29 4.52 0.47
CA ASP A 312 16.99 5.56 -0.53
C ASP A 312 15.95 5.02 -1.52
N ILE A 313 14.67 5.35 -1.30
CA ILE A 313 13.59 4.92 -2.19
C ILE A 313 13.65 5.60 -3.57
N ALA A 314 14.36 6.73 -3.72
CA ALA A 314 14.51 7.42 -5.00
C ALA A 314 15.61 6.81 -5.88
N ASN A 315 16.65 6.23 -5.28
CA ASN A 315 17.72 5.50 -5.96
C ASN A 315 17.98 4.15 -5.26
N PRO A 316 17.02 3.21 -5.32
CA PRO A 316 17.02 2.06 -4.45
C PRO A 316 18.03 0.99 -4.87
N ASP A 317 18.58 0.34 -3.86
CA ASP A 317 19.30 -0.93 -3.95
C ASP A 317 18.57 -1.95 -3.06
N TRP A 318 17.42 -2.43 -3.55
CA TRP A 318 16.55 -3.36 -2.83
C TRP A 318 17.26 -4.68 -2.56
N LYS A 319 17.34 -5.06 -1.27
CA LYS A 319 17.96 -6.30 -0.82
C LYS A 319 17.07 -7.00 0.18
N VAL A 320 17.15 -8.33 0.22
CA VAL A 320 16.52 -9.11 1.30
C VAL A 320 17.11 -8.65 2.63
N SER A 321 16.25 -8.36 3.61
CA SER A 321 16.69 -8.05 4.96
C SER A 321 17.47 -9.25 5.54
N GLU A 322 18.61 -8.98 6.19
CA GLU A 322 19.54 -10.03 6.64
C GLU A 322 18.90 -10.98 7.67
N GLU A 323 18.10 -10.43 8.58
CA GLU A 323 17.40 -11.16 9.63
C GLU A 323 15.96 -10.66 9.71
N TYR A 324 15.00 -11.59 9.70
CA TYR A 324 13.58 -11.31 9.92
C TYR A 324 12.86 -12.56 10.43
N SER A 325 11.74 -12.33 11.09
CA SER A 325 10.83 -13.35 11.60
C SER A 325 9.41 -12.92 11.27
N LEU A 326 8.84 -13.54 10.23
CA LEU A 326 7.46 -13.33 9.81
C LEU A 326 6.53 -14.42 10.39
N PRO A 327 5.19 -14.26 10.29
CA PRO A 327 4.26 -15.35 10.55
C PRO A 327 4.57 -16.61 9.71
N THR A 328 3.93 -17.74 10.02
CA THR A 328 4.35 -19.04 9.46
C THR A 328 4.24 -19.12 7.93
N SER A 329 3.21 -18.51 7.35
CA SER A 329 3.04 -18.46 5.90
C SER A 329 2.16 -17.28 5.48
N PRO A 330 2.58 -16.03 5.73
CA PRO A 330 1.87 -14.87 5.24
C PRO A 330 1.98 -14.81 3.72
N ARG A 331 0.86 -14.49 3.09
CA ARG A 331 0.74 -14.09 1.69
C ARG A 331 0.46 -12.60 1.60
N HIS A 332 0.23 -12.12 0.38
CA HIS A 332 -0.05 -10.71 0.08
C HIS A 332 -0.96 -10.05 1.13
N GLY A 333 -0.48 -8.94 1.69
CA GLY A 333 -1.13 -8.21 2.77
C GLY A 333 -0.46 -6.86 3.00
N SER A 334 -0.72 -6.23 4.14
CA SER A 334 -0.30 -4.83 4.38
C SER A 334 0.05 -4.53 5.83
N VAL A 335 1.02 -3.64 6.00
CA VAL A 335 1.55 -3.21 7.30
C VAL A 335 1.11 -1.79 7.59
N VAL A 336 0.63 -1.55 8.82
CA VAL A 336 0.30 -0.21 9.32
C VAL A 336 1.06 0.08 10.62
N SER A 337 1.55 1.31 10.74
CA SER A 337 2.13 1.83 11.98
C SER A 337 1.06 2.08 13.05
N VAL A 338 1.35 1.69 14.28
CA VAL A 338 0.44 1.83 15.42
C VAL A 338 1.12 2.51 16.61
N THR A 339 0.31 3.17 17.42
CA THR A 339 0.72 3.74 18.70
C THR A 339 0.90 2.64 19.75
N GLU A 340 1.59 2.95 20.85
CA GLU A 340 1.74 2.00 21.97
C GLU A 340 0.38 1.51 22.48
N LYS A 341 -0.60 2.42 22.62
CA LYS A 341 -1.93 2.07 23.11
C LYS A 341 -2.64 1.07 22.20
N GLU A 342 -2.55 1.26 20.89
CA GLU A 342 -3.15 0.37 19.90
C GLU A 342 -2.44 -0.98 19.86
N LEU A 343 -1.09 -0.97 19.85
CA LEU A 343 -0.30 -2.20 19.88
C LEU A 343 -0.62 -3.05 21.11
N GLN A 344 -0.64 -2.45 22.30
CA GLN A 344 -1.00 -3.15 23.54
C GLN A 344 -2.47 -3.62 23.53
N GLY A 345 -3.39 -2.85 22.93
CA GLY A 345 -4.78 -3.26 22.76
C GLY A 345 -4.92 -4.52 21.91
N VAL A 346 -4.26 -4.56 20.75
CA VAL A 346 -4.22 -5.72 19.86
C VAL A 346 -3.58 -6.92 20.54
N LEU A 347 -2.44 -6.74 21.21
CA LEU A 347 -1.76 -7.83 21.94
C LEU A 347 -2.61 -8.37 23.08
N ALA A 348 -3.27 -7.50 23.86
CA ALA A 348 -4.15 -7.94 24.95
C ALA A 348 -5.36 -8.74 24.44
N ALA A 349 -5.87 -8.39 23.27
CA ALA A 349 -7.00 -9.10 22.65
C ALA A 349 -6.58 -10.45 22.05
N TYR A 350 -5.41 -10.53 21.39
CA TYR A 350 -5.10 -11.63 20.49
C TYR A 350 -3.79 -12.37 20.74
N ALA A 351 -2.91 -11.97 21.65
CA ALA A 351 -1.60 -12.64 21.79
C ALA A 351 -1.62 -14.05 22.43
N ASN A 352 -2.79 -14.61 22.71
CA ASN A 352 -2.96 -15.89 23.41
C ASN A 352 -2.86 -17.11 22.51
#